data_AF-A0A1X7TMF1-F1
#
_entry.id   AF-A0A1X7TMF1-F1
#
_cell.length_a   1.000
_cell.length_b   1.000
_cell.length_c   1.000
_cell.angle_alpha   90.00
_cell.angle_beta   90.00
_cell.angle_gamma   90.00
#
_symmetry.space_group_name_H-M   'P 1'
#
loop_
_entity.id
_entity.type
_entity.pdbx_description
1 polymer ?
#
loop_
_entity_poly.entity_id
_entity_poly.type
_entity_poly.pdbx_seq_one_letter_code
_entity_poly.pdbx_strand_id
1 'polypeptide(L)'
;MATKGSSFPLVKLQDQLTCGRCHNLYTKPKTLSCHHSFCQECIEGLATIPTFSVACPTCHQHTELPDHAGAAGFSVAPHLVEFRKIYEEMKQLSGEVLNPDLTFCRSFGTKGTGDGEFKGPVDVAIDSEGLVYVTDYNNHRVQKFTHDGKYLVSKFGGEGSGPGQLNRPAGIAVDNAGLVYVSEYNNHRVSIFTSDGVFVRSFGEEGANEDQFYRPHVGMTFDKDGFLYICDTCNDRLVVY
;
A
#
# COMPACT_ATOMS: atom_id res chain seq x y z
N MET A 1 12.05 28.47 -20.03
CA MET A 1 11.63 28.94 -18.69
C MET A 1 10.61 27.95 -18.14
N ALA A 2 11.06 26.95 -17.38
CA ALA A 2 10.16 26.06 -16.64
C ALA A 2 9.92 26.71 -15.27
N THR A 3 8.69 27.13 -15.02
CA THR A 3 8.27 27.65 -13.73
C THR A 3 8.36 26.51 -12.71
N LYS A 4 9.21 26.68 -11.68
CA LYS A 4 9.19 25.87 -10.47
C LYS A 4 7.77 25.94 -9.90
N GLY A 5 6.97 24.89 -10.09
CA GLY A 5 5.73 24.70 -9.35
C GLY A 5 6.10 24.58 -7.89
N SER A 6 5.89 25.65 -7.14
CA SER A 6 6.17 25.68 -5.71
C SER A 6 5.18 24.73 -5.02
N SER A 7 5.69 23.76 -4.27
CA SER A 7 4.92 22.91 -3.34
C SER A 7 4.26 23.68 -2.17
N PHE A 8 4.30 25.01 -2.22
CA PHE A 8 3.86 25.92 -1.16
C PHE A 8 2.34 25.98 -0.89
N PRO A 9 1.42 25.75 -1.85
CA PRO A 9 -0.02 25.82 -1.58
C PRO A 9 -0.56 24.64 -0.75
N LEU A 10 -0.10 23.41 -1.03
CA LEU A 10 -0.60 22.19 -0.39
C LEU A 10 -0.12 22.05 1.05
N VAL A 11 1.15 22.35 1.34
CA VAL A 11 1.69 22.32 2.70
C VAL A 11 0.92 23.29 3.61
N LYS A 12 0.62 24.50 3.14
CA LYS A 12 -0.19 25.47 3.89
C LYS A 12 -1.62 24.99 4.10
N LEU A 13 -2.19 24.23 3.16
CA LEU A 13 -3.54 23.66 3.28
C LEU A 13 -3.55 22.46 4.24
N GLN A 14 -2.49 21.65 4.23
CA GLN A 14 -2.30 20.53 5.15
C GLN A 14 -2.30 21.01 6.60
N ASP A 15 -1.57 22.08 6.92
CA ASP A 15 -1.54 22.66 8.27
C ASP A 15 -2.95 23.07 8.75
N GLN A 16 -3.81 23.56 7.86
CA GLN A 16 -5.20 23.93 8.18
C GLN A 16 -6.13 22.72 8.37
N LEU A 17 -5.71 21.54 7.89
CA LEU A 17 -6.49 20.30 7.93
C LEU A 17 -5.94 19.28 8.93
N THR A 18 -4.93 19.65 9.72
CA THR A 18 -4.38 18.82 10.77
C THR A 18 -5.01 19.12 12.12
N CYS A 19 -5.26 18.06 12.88
CA CYS A 19 -5.74 18.14 14.25
C CYS A 19 -4.59 18.60 15.16
N GLY A 20 -4.79 19.68 15.90
CA GLY A 20 -3.78 20.24 16.81
C GLY A 20 -3.44 19.36 18.02
N ARG A 21 -4.01 18.15 18.14
CA ARG A 21 -3.75 17.20 19.23
C ARG A 21 -3.02 15.94 18.78
N CYS A 22 -3.43 15.33 17.67
CA CYS A 22 -2.75 14.13 17.15
C CYS A 22 -1.79 14.44 16.00
N HIS A 23 -1.79 15.67 15.48
CA HIS A 23 -0.99 16.14 14.35
C HIS A 23 -1.25 15.37 13.02
N ASN A 24 -2.31 14.57 12.98
CA ASN A 24 -2.80 13.91 11.77
C ASN A 24 -3.90 14.73 11.11
N LEU A 25 -4.20 14.44 9.84
CA LEU A 25 -5.38 14.97 9.17
C LEU A 25 -6.66 14.63 9.94
N TYR A 26 -7.63 15.54 9.95
CA TYR A 26 -8.86 15.35 10.72
C TYR A 26 -9.62 14.06 10.37
N THR A 27 -9.95 13.29 11.41
CA THR A 27 -10.85 12.14 11.37
C THR A 27 -12.07 12.44 12.26
N LYS A 28 -13.27 12.48 11.65
CA LYS A 28 -14.52 12.90 12.32
C LYS A 28 -14.34 14.17 13.18
N PRO A 29 -13.95 15.31 12.58
CA PRO A 29 -13.63 16.53 13.33
C PRO A 29 -14.86 17.04 14.09
N LYS A 30 -14.70 17.25 15.40
CA LYS A 30 -15.69 17.85 16.29
C LYS A 30 -15.28 19.28 16.62
N THR A 31 -16.21 20.22 16.50
CA THR A 31 -15.96 21.63 16.83
C THR A 31 -16.48 21.93 18.22
N LEU A 32 -15.60 22.44 19.08
CA LEU A 32 -15.93 22.92 20.43
C LEU A 32 -16.61 24.30 20.36
N SER A 33 -17.21 24.76 21.46
CA SER A 33 -17.88 26.09 21.50
C SER A 33 -16.91 27.26 21.28
N CYS A 34 -15.62 27.03 21.53
CA CYS A 34 -14.52 27.96 21.23
C CYS A 34 -14.10 27.97 19.74
N HIS A 35 -14.82 27.26 18.86
CA HIS A 35 -14.54 27.08 17.44
C HIS A 35 -13.25 26.31 17.08
N HIS A 36 -12.48 25.86 18.06
CA HIS A 36 -11.39 24.90 17.80
C HIS A 36 -11.97 23.52 17.49
N SER A 37 -11.37 22.86 16.50
CA SER A 37 -11.78 21.51 16.05
C SER A 37 -10.72 20.48 16.39
N PHE A 38 -11.16 19.26 16.71
CA PHE A 38 -10.29 18.12 17.03
C PHE A 38 -10.90 16.83 16.47
N CYS A 39 -10.09 15.80 16.22
CA CYS A 39 -10.65 14.49 15.92
C CYS A 39 -11.50 14.00 17.10
N GLN A 40 -12.64 13.37 16.82
CA GLN A 40 -13.53 12.85 17.87
C GLN A 40 -12.75 12.01 18.90
N GLU A 41 -11.96 11.04 18.42
CA GLU A 41 -11.15 10.15 19.27
C GLU A 41 -10.16 10.92 20.16
N CYS A 42 -9.65 12.06 19.69
CA CYS A 42 -8.70 12.86 20.45
C CYS A 42 -9.34 13.51 21.69
N ILE A 43 -10.63 13.84 21.63
CA ILE A 43 -11.34 14.53 22.71
C ILE A 43 -12.28 13.61 23.50
N GLU A 44 -12.52 12.38 23.03
CA GLU A 44 -13.36 11.36 23.71
C GLU A 44 -12.85 11.07 25.15
N GLY A 45 -11.52 11.07 25.35
CA GLY A 45 -10.87 10.86 26.65
C GLY A 45 -10.62 12.14 27.47
N LEU A 46 -11.04 13.31 27.00
CA LEU A 46 -10.85 14.59 27.70
C LEU A 46 -12.07 15.05 28.50
N ALA A 47 -13.16 14.27 28.45
CA ALA A 47 -14.32 14.50 29.28
C ALA A 47 -13.94 14.40 30.76
N THR A 48 -14.15 15.48 31.51
CA THR A 48 -13.90 15.50 32.95
C THR A 48 -15.19 15.22 33.71
N ILE A 49 -15.19 14.17 34.55
CA ILE A 49 -16.21 13.96 35.58
C ILE A 49 -15.80 14.79 36.80
N PRO A 50 -16.71 15.56 37.44
CA PRO A 50 -18.17 15.55 37.32
C PRO A 50 -18.77 16.64 36.41
N THR A 51 -17.96 17.46 35.74
CA THR A 51 -18.43 18.66 35.05
C THR A 51 -19.01 18.40 33.66
N PHE A 52 -18.93 17.15 33.16
CA PHE A 52 -19.38 16.76 31.82
C PHE A 52 -18.92 17.75 30.74
N SER A 53 -17.68 18.23 30.87
CA SER A 53 -17.10 19.21 29.97
C SER A 53 -15.76 18.74 29.43
N VAL A 54 -15.45 19.20 28.22
CA VAL A 54 -14.14 19.06 27.59
C VAL A 54 -13.45 20.41 27.64
N ALA A 55 -12.28 20.45 28.26
CA ALA A 55 -11.39 21.61 28.17
C ALA A 55 -10.70 21.58 26.80
N CYS A 56 -10.81 22.67 26.03
CA CYS A 56 -10.13 22.80 24.75
C CYS A 56 -8.61 22.64 24.93
N PRO A 57 -7.94 21.72 24.22
CA PRO A 57 -6.48 21.58 24.25
C PRO A 57 -5.71 22.84 23.84
N THR A 58 -6.33 23.75 23.08
CA THR A 58 -5.67 24.95 22.53
C THR A 58 -5.89 26.18 23.40
N CYS A 59 -7.12 26.46 23.84
CA CYS A 59 -7.45 27.69 24.55
C CYS A 59 -7.96 27.48 25.98
N HIS A 60 -8.03 26.23 26.44
CA HIS A 60 -8.52 25.82 27.77
C HIS A 60 -9.97 26.21 28.10
N GLN A 61 -10.72 26.78 27.15
CA GLN A 61 -12.15 27.03 27.32
C GLN A 61 -12.90 25.70 27.44
N HIS A 62 -13.80 25.63 28.41
CA HIS A 62 -14.65 24.46 28.63
C HIS A 62 -15.85 24.48 27.68
N THR A 63 -16.12 23.34 27.05
CA THR A 63 -17.33 23.08 26.28
C THR A 63 -18.10 21.96 26.95
N GLU A 64 -19.37 22.20 27.26
CA GLU A 64 -20.28 21.18 27.82
C GLU A 64 -20.57 20.09 26.78
N LEU A 65 -20.64 18.84 27.25
CA LEU A 65 -20.94 17.68 26.42
C LEU A 65 -22.45 17.58 26.12
N PRO A 66 -22.85 17.34 24.87
CA PRO A 66 -24.25 17.05 24.54
C PRO A 66 -24.67 15.65 25.04
N ASP A 67 -25.70 15.60 25.90
CA ASP A 67 -26.56 14.44 26.22
C ASP A 67 -25.91 13.05 26.31
N HIS A 68 -25.02 12.82 27.29
CA HIS A 68 -24.41 11.51 27.62
C HIS A 68 -23.70 10.77 26.46
N ALA A 69 -23.68 11.32 25.24
CA ALA A 69 -23.16 10.71 24.03
C ALA A 69 -21.64 10.95 23.86
N GLY A 70 -20.98 11.53 24.86
CA GLY A 70 -19.55 11.82 24.83
C GLY A 70 -19.18 12.80 23.71
N ALA A 71 -17.98 12.65 23.15
CA ALA A 71 -17.52 13.53 22.08
C ALA A 71 -18.31 13.33 20.78
N ALA A 72 -18.99 12.19 20.62
CA ALA A 72 -19.85 11.93 19.47
C ALA A 72 -21.02 12.91 19.36
N GLY A 73 -21.49 13.48 20.49
CA GLY A 73 -22.59 14.44 20.54
C GLY A 73 -22.28 15.80 19.90
N PHE A 74 -21.00 16.18 19.79
CA PHE A 74 -20.62 17.43 19.13
C PHE A 74 -20.94 17.41 17.64
N SER A 75 -21.26 18.59 17.08
CA SER A 75 -21.43 18.74 15.64
C SER A 75 -20.13 18.39 14.92
N VAL A 76 -20.26 17.59 13.87
CA VAL A 76 -19.14 17.35 12.94
C VAL A 76 -18.93 18.63 12.14
N ALA A 77 -17.67 19.02 11.93
CA ALA A 77 -17.32 20.16 11.09
C ALA A 77 -17.39 19.79 9.60
N PRO A 78 -18.47 20.11 8.85
CA PRO A 78 -18.65 19.62 7.48
C PRO A 78 -17.59 20.20 6.52
N HIS A 79 -17.17 21.44 6.75
CA HIS A 79 -16.15 22.11 5.95
C HIS A 79 -14.79 21.41 6.04
N LEU A 80 -14.37 20.96 7.22
CA LEU A 80 -13.10 20.23 7.38
C LEU A 80 -13.15 18.86 6.70
N VAL A 81 -14.31 18.21 6.69
CA VAL A 81 -14.52 16.96 5.96
C VAL A 81 -14.38 17.20 4.46
N GLU A 82 -15.02 18.25 3.94
CA GLU A 82 -15.01 18.53 2.50
C GLU A 82 -13.66 19.04 2.00
N PHE A 83 -13.03 19.97 2.73
CA PHE A 83 -11.68 20.43 2.39
C PHE A 83 -10.64 19.33 2.50
N ARG A 84 -10.80 18.37 3.42
CA ARG A 84 -9.94 17.18 3.46
C ARG A 84 -10.06 16.37 2.17
N LYS A 85 -11.27 16.11 1.67
CA LYS A 85 -11.44 15.37 0.40
C LYS A 85 -10.76 16.10 -0.76
N ILE A 86 -10.99 17.40 -0.88
CA ILE A 86 -10.37 18.24 -1.91
C ILE A 86 -8.84 18.20 -1.78
N TYR A 87 -8.30 18.28 -0.57
CA TYR A 87 -6.87 18.18 -0.32
C TYR A 87 -6.29 16.82 -0.75
N GLU A 88 -6.95 15.71 -0.42
CA GLU A 88 -6.51 14.37 -0.83
C GLU A 88 -6.57 14.20 -2.36
N GLU A 89 -7.62 14.71 -3.02
CA GLU A 89 -7.73 14.73 -4.48
C GLU A 89 -6.65 15.60 -5.13
N MET A 90 -6.40 16.80 -4.58
CA MET A 90 -5.34 17.68 -5.06
C MET A 90 -3.95 17.09 -4.83
N LYS A 91 -3.74 16.34 -3.74
CA LYS A 91 -2.50 15.62 -3.45
C LYS A 91 -2.27 14.48 -4.44
N GLN A 92 -3.33 13.77 -4.81
CA GLN A 92 -3.31 12.73 -5.84
C GLN A 92 -2.98 13.33 -7.22
N LEU A 93 -3.56 14.50 -7.55
CA LEU A 93 -3.38 15.19 -8.83
C LEU A 93 -2.06 15.97 -8.94
N SER A 94 -1.52 16.45 -7.83
CA SER A 94 -0.27 17.22 -7.80
C SER A 94 0.97 16.37 -8.04
N GLY A 95 0.83 15.04 -7.99
CA GLY A 95 1.96 14.12 -8.08
C GLY A 95 2.98 14.38 -6.97
N GLU A 96 2.52 14.82 -5.78
CA GLU A 96 3.39 14.99 -4.61
C GLU A 96 4.24 13.72 -4.43
N VAL A 97 5.55 13.88 -4.60
CA VAL A 97 6.51 12.78 -4.45
C VAL A 97 6.39 12.30 -3.01
N LEU A 98 5.79 11.11 -2.81
CA LEU A 98 5.79 10.43 -1.53
C LEU A 98 7.26 10.16 -1.13
N ASN A 99 7.65 10.57 0.08
CA ASN A 99 9.03 10.55 0.58
C ASN A 99 10.04 11.26 -0.36
N PRO A 100 9.89 12.57 -0.60
CA PRO A 100 10.74 13.31 -1.55
C PRO A 100 12.19 13.42 -1.09
N ASP A 101 12.43 13.28 0.22
CA ASP A 101 13.74 13.26 0.84
C ASP A 101 14.37 11.86 0.87
N LEU A 102 13.65 10.83 0.37
CA LEU A 102 14.03 9.42 0.38
C LEU A 102 14.44 8.92 1.77
N THR A 103 13.87 9.51 2.83
CA THR A 103 14.13 9.07 4.19
C THR A 103 13.64 7.63 4.39
N PHE A 104 14.48 6.82 5.02
CA PHE A 104 14.11 5.46 5.38
C PHE A 104 12.90 5.49 6.31
N CYS A 105 11.83 4.79 5.91
CA CYS A 105 10.62 4.71 6.70
C CYS A 105 10.64 3.48 7.64
N ARG A 106 10.75 2.27 7.07
CA ARG A 106 10.77 1.01 7.81
C ARG A 106 11.30 -0.15 6.94
N SER A 107 11.62 -1.26 7.58
CA SER A 107 11.87 -2.56 6.96
C SER A 107 11.13 -3.65 7.73
N PHE A 108 10.83 -4.76 7.06
CA PHE A 108 10.21 -5.94 7.68
C PHE A 108 10.76 -7.23 7.07
N GLY A 109 10.60 -8.32 7.81
CA GLY A 109 11.15 -9.64 7.50
C GLY A 109 12.57 -9.87 7.98
N THR A 110 12.93 -11.14 8.12
CA THR A 110 14.24 -11.61 8.58
C THR A 110 14.72 -12.77 7.71
N LYS A 111 16.00 -13.15 7.81
CA LYS A 111 16.52 -14.31 7.08
C LYS A 111 15.94 -15.60 7.66
N GLY A 112 15.39 -16.47 6.81
CA GLY A 112 14.94 -17.79 7.22
C GLY A 112 13.96 -18.46 6.24
N THR A 113 13.22 -19.45 6.73
CA THR A 113 12.29 -20.28 5.95
C THR A 113 10.87 -20.27 6.53
N GLY A 114 10.68 -19.70 7.72
CA GLY A 114 9.40 -19.51 8.38
C GLY A 114 8.54 -18.43 7.76
N ASP A 115 7.34 -18.24 8.31
CA ASP A 115 6.37 -17.23 7.86
C ASP A 115 6.89 -15.81 8.15
N GLY A 116 6.88 -14.95 7.15
CA GLY A 116 7.47 -13.60 7.24
C GLY A 116 9.00 -13.58 7.19
N GLU A 117 9.67 -14.74 7.08
CA GLU A 117 11.10 -14.84 6.85
C GLU A 117 11.40 -15.01 5.35
N PHE A 118 12.59 -14.63 4.90
CA PHE A 118 13.01 -14.68 3.51
C PHE A 118 14.37 -15.34 3.31
N LYS A 119 14.56 -15.93 2.13
CA LYS A 119 15.83 -16.45 1.65
C LYS A 119 16.10 -15.94 0.23
N GLY A 120 16.62 -14.72 0.16
CA GLY A 120 16.82 -14.02 -1.11
C GLY A 120 15.50 -13.55 -1.70
N PRO A 121 14.81 -12.59 -1.06
CA PRO A 121 13.69 -11.91 -1.71
C PRO A 121 14.22 -11.13 -2.92
N VAL A 122 13.57 -11.24 -4.07
CA VAL A 122 14.10 -10.72 -5.35
C VAL A 122 13.23 -9.61 -5.95
N ASP A 123 11.90 -9.76 -5.92
CA ASP A 123 10.97 -8.80 -6.52
C ASP A 123 9.72 -8.59 -5.67
N VAL A 124 9.01 -7.49 -5.93
CA VAL A 124 7.81 -7.07 -5.20
C VAL A 124 6.73 -6.52 -6.14
N ALA A 125 5.48 -6.90 -5.91
CA ALA A 125 4.32 -6.30 -6.53
C ALA A 125 3.30 -5.85 -5.48
N ILE A 126 2.52 -4.82 -5.80
CA ILE A 126 1.47 -4.29 -4.94
C ILE A 126 0.18 -4.31 -5.74
N ASP A 127 -0.88 -4.89 -5.18
CA ASP A 127 -2.20 -4.91 -5.82
C ASP A 127 -2.99 -3.62 -5.56
N SER A 128 -4.17 -3.50 -6.18
CA SER A 128 -5.05 -2.33 -6.02
C SER A 128 -5.60 -2.15 -4.59
N GLU A 129 -5.51 -3.19 -3.75
CA GLU A 129 -5.93 -3.14 -2.34
C GLU A 129 -4.75 -2.77 -1.40
N GLY A 130 -3.55 -2.58 -1.96
CA GLY A 130 -2.34 -2.25 -1.22
C GLY A 130 -1.68 -3.46 -0.55
N LEU A 131 -2.02 -4.68 -0.98
CA LEU A 131 -1.38 -5.90 -0.50
C LEU A 131 -0.06 -6.11 -1.24
N VAL A 132 0.97 -6.48 -0.49
CA VAL A 132 2.35 -6.58 -0.97
C VAL A 132 2.69 -8.04 -1.18
N TYR A 133 3.11 -8.39 -2.39
CA TYR A 133 3.52 -9.74 -2.79
C TYR A 133 5.01 -9.75 -3.03
N VAL A 134 5.73 -10.72 -2.44
CA VAL A 134 7.19 -10.81 -2.52
C VAL A 134 7.60 -12.19 -3.03
N THR A 135 8.43 -12.24 -4.06
CA THR A 135 9.05 -13.49 -4.53
C THR A 135 10.21 -13.85 -3.62
N ASP A 136 10.10 -15.01 -2.97
CA ASP A 136 11.10 -15.52 -2.03
C ASP A 136 11.92 -16.61 -2.73
N TYR A 137 12.91 -16.17 -3.51
CA TYR A 137 13.57 -16.92 -4.58
C TYR A 137 14.10 -18.29 -4.14
N ASN A 138 14.86 -18.37 -3.05
CA ASN A 138 15.44 -19.65 -2.59
C ASN A 138 14.53 -20.44 -1.64
N ASN A 139 13.36 -19.91 -1.30
CA ASN A 139 12.31 -20.66 -0.61
C ASN A 139 11.21 -21.12 -1.58
N HIS A 140 11.35 -20.84 -2.88
CA HIS A 140 10.47 -21.33 -3.94
C HIS A 140 9.00 -20.97 -3.72
N ARG A 141 8.73 -19.77 -3.21
CA ARG A 141 7.38 -19.33 -2.82
C ARG A 141 7.17 -17.85 -3.06
N VAL A 142 5.90 -17.44 -3.03
CA VAL A 142 5.48 -16.05 -2.88
C VAL A 142 4.83 -15.88 -1.52
N GLN A 143 5.14 -14.78 -0.84
CA GLN A 143 4.52 -14.39 0.43
C GLN A 143 3.74 -13.09 0.26
N LYS A 144 2.62 -12.98 0.98
CA LYS A 144 1.70 -11.84 0.94
C LYS A 144 1.69 -11.09 2.27
N PHE A 145 1.70 -9.76 2.21
CA PHE A 145 1.74 -8.88 3.37
C PHE A 145 0.73 -7.74 3.20
N THR A 146 0.35 -7.13 4.30
CA THR A 146 -0.31 -5.81 4.28
C THR A 146 0.72 -4.70 3.98
N HIS A 147 0.24 -3.52 3.59
CA HIS A 147 1.11 -2.37 3.30
C HIS A 147 2.00 -1.95 4.49
N ASP A 148 1.60 -2.23 5.73
CA ASP A 148 2.38 -1.96 6.95
C ASP A 148 3.43 -3.05 7.27
N GLY A 149 3.51 -4.11 6.46
CA GLY A 149 4.53 -5.16 6.57
C GLY A 149 4.13 -6.33 7.46
N LYS A 150 2.85 -6.44 7.84
CA LYS A 150 2.36 -7.60 8.59
C LYS A 150 2.16 -8.77 7.64
N TYR A 151 2.75 -9.92 7.97
CA TYR A 151 2.53 -11.16 7.24
C TYR A 151 1.05 -11.54 7.28
N LEU A 152 0.48 -11.75 6.11
CA LEU A 152 -0.83 -12.38 5.97
C LEU A 152 -0.60 -13.88 5.93
N VAL A 153 -1.46 -14.68 6.57
CA VAL A 153 -1.35 -16.16 6.62
C VAL A 153 -1.69 -16.78 5.25
N SER A 154 -1.00 -16.32 4.22
CA SER A 154 -1.21 -16.63 2.81
C SER A 154 0.16 -16.59 2.11
N LYS A 155 0.65 -17.78 1.79
CA LYS A 155 1.81 -18.02 0.93
C LYS A 155 1.46 -19.14 -0.03
N PHE A 156 2.03 -19.09 -1.23
CA PHE A 156 1.79 -20.11 -2.25
C PHE A 156 3.07 -20.42 -3.02
N GLY A 157 3.06 -21.53 -3.74
CA GLY A 157 4.26 -22.14 -4.30
C GLY A 157 4.72 -23.35 -3.49
N GLY A 158 6.03 -23.57 -3.51
CA GLY A 158 6.70 -24.77 -3.06
C GLY A 158 7.57 -25.32 -4.18
N GLU A 159 8.76 -25.81 -3.85
CA GLU A 159 9.73 -26.26 -4.86
C GLU A 159 9.14 -27.36 -5.77
N GLY A 160 9.23 -27.14 -7.08
CA GLY A 160 8.86 -28.12 -8.08
C GLY A 160 8.45 -27.49 -9.41
N SER A 161 7.93 -28.33 -10.31
CA SER A 161 7.49 -27.94 -11.65
C SER A 161 6.02 -28.25 -11.94
N GLY A 162 5.31 -28.89 -11.00
CA GLY A 162 3.89 -29.19 -11.13
C GLY A 162 2.98 -27.96 -10.99
N PRO A 163 1.66 -28.13 -11.18
CA PRO A 163 0.67 -27.07 -10.94
C PRO A 163 0.77 -26.51 -9.53
N GLY A 164 0.88 -25.19 -9.42
CA GLY A 164 1.01 -24.48 -8.14
C GLY A 164 2.36 -24.60 -7.44
N GLN A 165 3.30 -25.39 -7.98
CA GLN A 165 4.69 -25.40 -7.54
C GLN A 165 5.49 -24.33 -8.30
N LEU A 166 6.50 -23.78 -7.62
CA LEU A 166 7.39 -22.77 -8.15
C LEU A 166 8.84 -23.26 -8.11
N ASN A 167 9.65 -22.88 -9.09
CA ASN A 167 11.08 -23.12 -9.05
C ASN A 167 11.87 -21.83 -9.26
N ARG A 168 12.39 -21.29 -8.15
CA ARG A 168 13.10 -20.00 -8.11
C ARG A 168 12.28 -18.86 -8.74
N PRO A 169 11.13 -18.51 -8.14
CA PRO A 169 10.32 -17.40 -8.62
C PRO A 169 11.14 -16.11 -8.56
N ALA A 170 11.19 -15.37 -9.67
CA ALA A 170 12.04 -14.20 -9.82
C ALA A 170 11.21 -12.93 -9.88
N GLY A 171 10.59 -12.64 -11.03
CA GLY A 171 9.76 -11.47 -11.26
C GLY A 171 8.30 -11.70 -10.84
N ILE A 172 7.62 -10.63 -10.46
CA ILE A 172 6.20 -10.67 -10.09
C ILE A 172 5.43 -9.44 -10.58
N ALA A 173 4.20 -9.64 -11.06
CA ALA A 173 3.29 -8.59 -11.43
C ALA A 173 1.85 -8.96 -11.04
N VAL A 174 1.01 -7.97 -10.78
CA VAL A 174 -0.42 -8.17 -10.49
C VAL A 174 -1.23 -7.40 -11.52
N ASP A 175 -2.21 -8.05 -12.14
CA ASP A 175 -3.11 -7.39 -13.09
C ASP A 175 -4.28 -6.67 -12.40
N ASN A 176 -5.07 -5.91 -13.17
CA ASN A 176 -6.22 -5.18 -12.64
C ASN A 176 -7.35 -6.09 -12.13
N ALA A 177 -7.32 -7.39 -12.45
CA ALA A 177 -8.27 -8.38 -11.93
C ALA A 177 -7.76 -9.04 -10.64
N GLY A 178 -6.55 -8.71 -10.18
CA GLY A 178 -5.92 -9.27 -9.00
C GLY A 178 -5.25 -10.63 -9.23
N LEU A 179 -5.03 -11.04 -10.49
CA LEU A 179 -4.22 -12.23 -10.79
C LEU A 179 -2.74 -11.90 -10.64
N VAL A 180 -2.01 -12.84 -10.04
CA VAL A 180 -0.59 -12.72 -9.73
C VAL A 180 0.21 -13.53 -10.74
N TYR A 181 1.04 -12.86 -11.52
CA TYR A 181 1.94 -13.44 -12.51
C TYR A 181 3.31 -13.55 -11.89
N VAL A 182 3.95 -14.71 -12.01
CA VAL A 182 5.27 -14.99 -11.43
C VAL A 182 6.15 -15.64 -12.49
N SER A 183 7.26 -14.99 -12.85
CA SER A 183 8.28 -15.62 -13.70
C SER A 183 9.11 -16.61 -12.88
N GLU A 184 9.42 -17.75 -13.48
CA GLU A 184 10.14 -18.84 -12.82
C GLU A 184 11.48 -19.08 -13.50
N TYR A 185 12.55 -18.71 -12.80
CA TYR A 185 13.90 -18.75 -13.34
C TYR A 185 14.31 -20.16 -13.78
N ASN A 186 13.95 -21.19 -13.02
CA ASN A 186 14.35 -22.57 -13.32
C ASN A 186 13.30 -23.37 -14.11
N ASN A 187 12.04 -22.91 -14.15
CA ASN A 187 10.99 -23.58 -14.92
C ASN A 187 10.75 -22.93 -16.29
N HIS A 188 11.46 -21.84 -16.62
CA HIS A 188 11.43 -21.20 -17.94
C HIS A 188 10.02 -20.77 -18.38
N ARG A 189 9.20 -20.34 -17.42
CA ARG A 189 7.78 -20.05 -17.64
C ARG A 189 7.30 -18.91 -16.76
N VAL A 190 6.09 -18.45 -17.03
CA VAL A 190 5.32 -17.59 -16.13
C VAL A 190 4.12 -18.38 -15.61
N SER A 191 3.99 -18.44 -14.28
CA SER A 191 2.83 -19.04 -13.60
C SER A 191 1.88 -17.96 -13.11
N ILE A 192 0.58 -18.24 -13.21
CA ILE A 192 -0.50 -17.32 -12.88
C ILE A 192 -1.30 -17.89 -11.72
N PHE A 193 -1.55 -17.07 -10.71
CA PHE A 193 -2.29 -17.42 -9.50
C PHE A 193 -3.41 -16.43 -9.25
N THR A 194 -4.43 -16.87 -8.51
CA THR A 194 -5.39 -15.94 -7.90
C THR A 194 -4.73 -15.18 -6.74
N SER A 195 -5.38 -14.12 -6.25
CA SER A 195 -4.93 -13.35 -5.09
C SER A 195 -4.84 -14.18 -3.78
N ASP A 196 -5.56 -15.31 -3.74
CA ASP A 196 -5.54 -16.32 -2.67
C ASP A 196 -4.47 -17.41 -2.88
N GLY A 197 -3.68 -17.32 -3.95
CA GLY A 197 -2.58 -18.25 -4.23
C GLY A 197 -3.01 -19.56 -4.90
N VAL A 198 -4.21 -19.63 -5.48
CA VAL A 198 -4.65 -20.80 -6.25
C VAL A 198 -4.06 -20.74 -7.65
N PHE A 199 -3.40 -21.81 -8.09
CA PHE A 199 -2.85 -21.90 -9.44
C PHE A 199 -3.95 -21.85 -10.50
N VAL A 200 -3.79 -20.98 -11.49
CA VAL A 200 -4.72 -20.82 -12.60
C VAL A 200 -4.18 -21.55 -13.83
N ARG A 201 -2.99 -21.16 -14.30
CA ARG A 201 -2.29 -21.74 -15.45
C ARG A 201 -0.84 -21.26 -15.49
N SER A 202 -0.06 -21.79 -16.42
CA SER A 202 1.24 -21.25 -16.78
C SER A 202 1.40 -21.20 -18.31
N PHE A 203 2.34 -20.41 -18.78
CA PHE A 203 2.75 -20.35 -20.19
C PHE A 203 4.25 -20.11 -20.28
N GLY A 204 4.86 -20.50 -21.40
CA GLY A 204 6.30 -20.54 -21.53
C GLY A 204 6.90 -21.92 -21.30
N GLU A 205 7.98 -22.18 -22.03
CA GLU A 205 8.86 -23.33 -21.86
C GLU A 205 10.29 -22.93 -22.21
N GLU A 206 11.27 -23.79 -21.92
CA GLU A 206 12.67 -23.51 -22.22
C GLU A 206 12.92 -23.31 -23.72
N GLY A 207 13.46 -22.16 -24.08
CA GLY A 207 13.92 -21.88 -25.44
C GLY A 207 13.94 -20.40 -25.78
N ALA A 208 14.05 -20.08 -27.06
CA ALA A 208 14.17 -18.72 -27.59
C ALA A 208 13.15 -18.40 -28.70
N ASN A 209 12.25 -19.34 -29.03
CA ASN A 209 11.23 -19.11 -30.04
C ASN A 209 10.05 -18.29 -29.48
N GLU A 210 9.02 -18.09 -30.30
CA GLU A 210 7.73 -17.54 -29.84
C GLU A 210 7.18 -18.41 -28.69
N ASP A 211 6.58 -17.77 -27.69
CA ASP A 211 6.04 -18.40 -26.48
C ASP A 211 7.04 -19.22 -25.65
N GLN A 212 8.35 -19.06 -25.86
CA GLN A 212 9.41 -19.68 -25.06
C GLN A 212 10.20 -18.64 -24.25
N PHE A 213 10.80 -19.07 -23.13
CA PHE A 213 11.68 -18.24 -22.31
C PHE A 213 12.96 -18.97 -21.97
N TYR A 214 14.02 -18.21 -21.73
CA TYR A 214 15.24 -18.76 -21.15
C TYR A 214 15.52 -18.05 -19.83
N ARG A 215 15.18 -18.75 -18.74
CA ARG A 215 15.38 -18.29 -17.36
C ARG A 215 14.91 -16.84 -17.13
N PRO A 216 13.62 -16.55 -17.35
CA PRO A 216 13.10 -15.20 -17.19
C PRO A 216 13.33 -14.73 -15.75
N HIS A 217 13.99 -13.58 -15.60
CA HIS A 217 14.39 -13.05 -14.28
C HIS A 217 13.34 -12.05 -13.77
N VAL A 218 13.80 -10.88 -13.31
CA VAL A 218 12.99 -9.77 -12.82
C VAL A 218 12.64 -8.86 -13.99
N GLY A 219 11.47 -8.24 -13.93
CA GLY A 219 11.00 -7.31 -14.94
C GLY A 219 9.76 -7.86 -15.63
N MET A 220 8.64 -7.78 -14.92
CA MET A 220 7.32 -7.97 -15.50
C MET A 220 6.45 -6.76 -15.14
N THR A 221 5.72 -6.21 -16.10
CA THR A 221 4.78 -5.12 -15.82
C THR A 221 3.64 -5.14 -16.82
N PHE A 222 2.48 -4.69 -16.37
CA PHE A 222 1.36 -4.39 -17.25
C PHE A 222 1.42 -2.93 -17.69
N ASP A 223 1.01 -2.65 -18.91
CA ASP A 223 0.64 -1.28 -19.31
C ASP A 223 -0.84 -0.98 -19.01
N LYS A 224 -1.26 0.25 -19.36
CA LYS A 224 -2.63 0.72 -19.15
C LYS A 224 -3.68 -0.01 -20.00
N ASP A 225 -3.26 -0.63 -21.11
CA ASP A 225 -4.13 -1.31 -22.06
C ASP A 225 -4.21 -2.82 -21.73
N GLY A 226 -3.42 -3.30 -20.76
CA GLY A 226 -3.43 -4.66 -20.24
C GLY A 226 -2.36 -5.57 -20.84
N PHE A 227 -1.44 -5.03 -21.65
CA PHE A 227 -0.33 -5.81 -22.20
C PHE A 227 0.71 -6.13 -21.14
N LEU A 228 1.13 -7.39 -21.07
CA LEU A 228 2.17 -7.86 -20.15
C LEU A 228 3.53 -7.81 -20.84
N TYR A 229 4.42 -6.96 -20.34
CA TYR A 229 5.81 -6.87 -20.77
C TYR A 229 6.68 -7.75 -19.88
N ILE A 230 7.52 -8.59 -20.47
CA ILE A 230 8.42 -9.50 -19.76
C ILE A 230 9.85 -9.34 -20.28
N CYS A 231 10.78 -9.14 -19.37
CA CYS A 231 12.22 -9.23 -19.63
C CYS A 231 12.65 -10.70 -19.72
N ASP A 232 12.83 -11.20 -20.94
CA ASP A 232 13.38 -12.53 -21.21
C ASP A 232 14.91 -12.45 -21.23
N THR A 233 15.47 -12.24 -20.04
CA THR A 233 16.84 -11.75 -19.82
C THR A 233 17.89 -12.60 -20.54
N CYS A 234 17.79 -13.93 -20.54
CA CYS A 234 18.82 -14.76 -21.16
C CYS A 234 18.63 -14.97 -22.67
N ASN A 235 17.55 -14.44 -23.26
CA ASN A 235 17.35 -14.35 -24.70
C ASN A 235 17.53 -12.91 -25.22
N ASP A 236 18.01 -11.99 -24.39
CA ASP A 236 18.29 -10.58 -24.74
C ASP A 236 17.12 -9.85 -25.41
N ARG A 237 15.88 -10.13 -24.97
CA ARG A 237 14.66 -9.57 -25.57
C ARG A 237 13.59 -9.17 -24.55
N LEU A 238 12.68 -8.31 -25.01
CA LEU A 238 11.39 -8.07 -24.38
C LEU A 238 10.32 -8.86 -25.12
N VAL A 239 9.46 -9.54 -24.38
CA VAL A 239 8.28 -10.22 -24.92
C VAL A 239 7.04 -9.50 -24.39
N VAL A 240 6.02 -9.37 -25.24
CA VAL A 240 4.76 -8.70 -24.91
C VAL A 240 3.62 -9.67 -25.19
N TYR A 241 2.74 -9.85 -24.22
CA TYR A 241 1.52 -10.67 -24.29
C TYR A 241 0.28 -9.80 -24.14
#